data_AF-A0A2E8D7J3-F1
#
_entry.id   AF-A0A2E8D7J3-F1
#
_cell.length_a   1.000
_cell.length_b   1.000
_cell.length_c   1.000
_cell.angle_alpha   90.00
_cell.angle_beta   90.00
_cell.angle_gamma   90.00
#
_symmetry.space_group_name_H-M   'P 1'
#
loop_
_entity.id
_entity.type
_entity.pdbx_description
1 polymer ?
#
loop_
_entity_poly.entity_id
_entity_poly.type
_entity_poly.pdbx_seq_one_letter_code
_entity_poly.pdbx_strand_id
1 'polypeptide(L)'
;MEIRWERVPTEFHYLRRAVEACGETRVSEFDPIEGRHIAFFERASADQLQVLQQTKNVIERREDRHPIEQWCSQAESGRSSEKTAAWYIRGILLLLVAEL
;
A
#
# COMPACT_ATOMS: atom_id res chain seq x y z
N MET A 1 1.21 -4.43 13.13
CA MET A 1 1.04 -3.05 13.64
C MET A 1 -0.29 -2.53 13.13
N GLU A 2 -1.14 -2.00 13.99
CA GLU A 2 -2.50 -1.59 13.60
C GLU A 2 -2.50 -0.16 13.03
N ILE A 3 -3.05 0.01 11.83
CA ILE A 3 -3.17 1.32 11.18
C ILE A 3 -4.40 2.04 11.74
N ARG A 4 -4.19 3.26 12.21
CA ARG A 4 -5.26 4.15 12.70
C ARG A 4 -6.00 4.80 11.55
N TRP A 5 -6.96 4.08 10.97
CA TRP A 5 -7.76 4.53 9.83
C TRP A 5 -8.56 5.80 10.10
N GLU A 6 -8.87 6.13 11.37
CA GLU A 6 -9.49 7.39 11.74
C GLU A 6 -8.61 8.63 11.45
N ARG A 7 -7.33 8.41 11.11
CA ARG A 7 -6.38 9.45 10.68
C ARG A 7 -6.20 9.52 9.15
N VAL A 8 -6.75 8.57 8.43
CA VAL A 8 -6.78 8.57 6.97
C VAL A 8 -8.05 9.30 6.52
N PRO A 9 -8.00 10.17 5.50
CA PRO A 9 -9.19 10.77 4.90
C PRO A 9 -10.20 9.69 4.51
N THR A 10 -11.47 9.91 4.82
CA THR A 10 -12.53 8.89 4.70
C THR A 10 -12.69 8.41 3.26
N GLU A 11 -12.48 9.32 2.31
CA GLU A 11 -12.46 9.05 0.87
C GLU A 11 -11.45 7.97 0.47
N PHE A 12 -10.36 7.78 1.22
CA PHE A 12 -9.30 6.81 0.96
C PHE A 12 -9.43 5.52 1.79
N HIS A 13 -10.49 5.37 2.60
CA HIS A 13 -10.68 4.17 3.44
C HIS A 13 -10.88 2.88 2.62
N TYR A 14 -11.21 2.98 1.34
CA TYR A 14 -11.27 1.81 0.46
C TYR A 14 -9.91 1.13 0.26
N LEU A 15 -8.80 1.82 0.54
CA LEU A 15 -7.45 1.26 0.50
C LEU A 15 -7.19 0.27 1.65
N ARG A 16 -8.05 0.28 2.68
CA ARG A 16 -7.90 -0.56 3.88
C ARG A 16 -7.75 -2.03 3.56
N ARG A 17 -8.60 -2.56 2.67
CA ARG A 17 -8.55 -3.97 2.27
C ARG A 17 -7.21 -4.34 1.64
N ALA A 18 -6.65 -3.48 0.79
CA ALA A 18 -5.35 -3.75 0.15
C ALA A 18 -4.21 -3.74 1.16
N VAL A 19 -4.23 -2.78 2.08
CA VAL A 19 -3.20 -2.68 3.12
C VAL A 19 -3.29 -3.84 4.12
N GLU A 20 -4.50 -4.24 4.52
CA GLU A 20 -4.68 -5.40 5.42
C GLU A 20 -4.29 -6.72 4.74
N ALA A 21 -4.57 -6.86 3.43
CA ALA A 21 -4.22 -8.06 2.68
C ALA A 21 -2.71 -8.18 2.39
N CYS A 22 -2.04 -7.06 2.07
CA CYS A 22 -0.65 -7.08 1.61
C CYS A 22 0.36 -6.76 2.72
N GLY A 23 -0.05 -6.04 3.76
CA GLY A 23 0.84 -5.62 4.85
C GLY A 23 1.98 -4.73 4.37
N GLU A 24 3.19 -5.01 4.86
CA GLU A 24 4.41 -4.30 4.46
C GLU A 24 4.88 -4.77 3.09
N THR A 25 4.90 -3.87 2.11
CA THR A 25 5.26 -4.18 0.71
C THR A 25 6.52 -3.48 0.24
N ARG A 26 7.07 -2.53 1.00
CA ARG A 26 8.26 -1.74 0.62
C ARG A 26 9.56 -2.41 1.04
N VAL A 27 9.47 -3.38 1.94
CA VAL A 27 10.63 -4.15 2.42
C VAL A 27 10.62 -5.52 1.75
N SER A 28 11.64 -5.77 0.94
CA SER A 28 11.92 -7.11 0.43
C SER A 28 12.53 -7.94 1.55
N GLU A 29 11.83 -9.00 1.96
CA GLU A 29 12.30 -9.92 3.00
C GLU A 29 13.45 -10.78 2.45
N PHE A 30 14.45 -11.06 3.31
CA PHE A 30 15.54 -11.96 2.93
C PHE A 30 15.08 -13.41 3.05
N ASP A 31 15.16 -14.14 1.94
CA ASP A 31 14.91 -15.58 1.90
C ASP A 31 16.23 -16.34 2.07
N PRO A 32 16.42 -17.09 3.17
CA PRO A 32 17.65 -17.85 3.40
C PRO A 32 17.80 -19.09 2.52
N ILE A 33 16.72 -19.59 1.91
CA ILE A 33 16.75 -20.72 0.98
C ILE A 33 17.31 -20.26 -0.38
N GLU A 34 16.82 -19.12 -0.87
CA GLU A 34 17.24 -18.52 -2.14
C GLU A 34 18.51 -17.66 -1.99
N GLY A 35 18.90 -17.31 -0.77
CA GLY A 35 20.09 -16.50 -0.47
C GLY A 35 19.99 -15.05 -0.95
N ARG A 36 18.77 -14.51 -1.09
CA ARG A 36 18.52 -13.16 -1.62
C ARG A 36 17.27 -12.52 -1.01
N HIS A 37 17.15 -11.20 -1.19
CA HIS A 37 15.89 -10.50 -0.92
C HIS A 37 14.87 -10.78 -2.02
N ILE A 38 13.65 -11.16 -1.62
CA ILE A 38 12.55 -11.48 -2.52
C ILE A 38 11.53 -10.33 -2.52
N ALA A 39 11.21 -9.82 -3.72
CA ALA A 39 10.23 -8.76 -3.86
C ALA A 39 8.82 -9.25 -3.53
N PHE A 40 7.93 -8.36 -3.10
CA PHE A 40 6.55 -8.71 -2.74
C PHE A 40 5.84 -9.55 -3.82
N PHE A 41 5.97 -9.17 -5.10
CA PHE A 41 5.29 -9.86 -6.21
C PHE A 41 5.70 -11.31 -6.41
N GLU A 42 6.94 -11.68 -6.04
CA GLU A 42 7.41 -13.06 -6.17
C GLU A 42 6.77 -13.99 -5.13
N ARG A 43 6.25 -13.43 -4.03
CA ARG A 43 5.62 -14.17 -2.92
C ARG A 43 4.12 -13.86 -2.75
N ALA A 44 3.58 -12.96 -3.56
CA ALA A 44 2.19 -12.52 -3.43
C ALA A 44 1.23 -13.65 -3.78
N SER A 45 0.21 -13.88 -2.95
CA SER A 45 -0.84 -14.84 -3.26
C SER A 45 -1.77 -14.33 -4.37
N ALA A 46 -2.49 -15.25 -5.01
CA ALA A 46 -3.51 -14.89 -6.00
C ALA A 46 -4.56 -13.91 -5.44
N ASP A 47 -4.96 -14.10 -4.18
CA ASP A 47 -5.91 -13.20 -3.50
C ASP A 47 -5.33 -11.80 -3.30
N GLN A 48 -4.04 -11.69 -2.92
CA GLN A 48 -3.37 -10.39 -2.77
C GLN A 48 -3.28 -9.66 -4.12
N LEU A 49 -2.91 -10.38 -5.19
CA LEU A 49 -2.86 -9.81 -6.54
C LEU A 49 -4.25 -9.37 -7.01
N GLN A 50 -5.29 -10.16 -6.76
CA GLN A 50 -6.67 -9.77 -7.09
C GLN A 50 -7.12 -8.52 -6.33
N VAL A 51 -6.78 -8.42 -5.04
CA VAL A 51 -7.08 -7.22 -4.24
C VAL A 51 -6.36 -5.99 -4.80
N LEU A 52 -5.07 -6.11 -5.14
CA LEU A 52 -4.30 -5.02 -5.76
C LEU A 52 -4.93 -4.57 -7.08
N GLN A 53 -5.33 -5.51 -7.94
CA GLN A 53 -6.00 -5.19 -9.20
C GLN A 53 -7.33 -4.46 -8.98
N GLN A 54 -8.14 -4.91 -8.02
CA GLN A 54 -9.40 -4.23 -7.68
C GLN A 54 -9.13 -2.81 -7.15
N THR A 55 -8.12 -2.63 -6.31
CA THR A 55 -7.73 -1.32 -5.77
C THR A 55 -7.22 -0.39 -6.87
N LYS A 56 -6.42 -0.89 -7.82
CA LYS A 56 -5.96 -0.13 -9.00
C LYS A 56 -7.14 0.40 -9.80
N ASN A 57 -8.11 -0.45 -10.13
CA ASN A 57 -9.29 -0.06 -10.90
C ASN A 57 -10.10 1.04 -10.18
N VAL A 58 -10.18 1.01 -8.85
CA VAL A 58 -10.89 2.04 -8.07
C VAL A 58 -10.12 3.36 -8.08
N ILE A 59 -8.80 3.33 -7.87
CA ILE A 59 -7.96 4.54 -7.90
C ILE A 59 -8.04 5.20 -9.27
N GLU A 60 -7.92 4.42 -10.34
CA GLU A 60 -8.00 4.93 -11.72
C GLU A 60 -9.38 5.51 -12.03
N ARG A 61 -10.46 4.80 -11.67
CA ARG A 61 -11.82 5.28 -11.89
C ARG A 61 -12.14 6.57 -11.13
N ARG A 62 -11.54 6.78 -9.95
CA ARG A 62 -11.76 7.96 -9.10
C ARG A 62 -10.75 9.08 -9.36
N GLU A 63 -9.72 8.83 -10.17
CA GLU A 63 -8.59 9.73 -10.36
C GLU A 63 -7.87 10.09 -9.05
N ASP A 64 -7.93 9.19 -8.05
CA ASP A 64 -7.48 9.43 -6.68
C ASP A 64 -5.95 9.40 -6.53
N ARG A 65 -5.20 9.01 -7.56
CA ARG A 65 -3.76 8.80 -7.47
C ARG A 65 -3.03 10.03 -6.93
N HIS A 66 -3.25 11.18 -7.56
CA HIS A 66 -2.58 12.42 -7.16
C HIS A 66 -3.03 12.90 -5.76
N PRO A 67 -4.35 12.93 -5.43
CA PRO A 67 -4.81 13.20 -4.07
C PRO A 67 -4.19 12.30 -2.99
N ILE A 68 -4.07 10.99 -3.23
CA ILE A 68 -3.45 10.06 -2.27
C ILE A 68 -1.96 10.38 -2.11
N GLU A 69 -1.23 10.60 -3.21
CA GLU A 69 0.19 10.96 -3.16
C GLU A 69 0.44 12.28 -2.39
N GLN A 70 -0.42 13.27 -2.61
CA GLN A 70 -0.40 14.55 -1.90
C GLN A 70 -0.63 14.35 -0.40
N TRP A 71 -1.67 13.61 -0.02
CA TRP A 71 -1.95 13.32 1.39
C TRP A 71 -0.79 12.57 2.05
N CYS A 72 -0.25 11.54 1.37
CA CYS A 72 0.88 10.78 1.90
C CYS A 72 2.10 11.68 2.17
N SER A 73 2.34 12.68 1.32
CA SER A 73 3.46 13.62 1.48
C SER A 73 3.24 14.59 2.64
N GLN A 74 2.00 15.02 2.88
CA GLN A 74 1.67 15.83 4.05
C GLN A 74 1.80 15.03 5.35
N ALA A 75 1.37 13.76 5.34
CA ALA A 75 1.41 12.86 6.48
C ALA A 75 2.84 12.58 7.00
N GLU A 76 3.88 12.72 6.17
CA GLU A 76 5.29 12.57 6.58
C GLU A 76 5.72 13.57 7.65
N SER A 77 5.14 14.76 7.62
CA SER A 77 5.36 15.81 8.62
C SER A 77 4.33 15.76 9.76
N GLY A 78 3.36 14.85 9.70
CA GLY A 78 2.28 14.71 10.66
C GLY A 78 2.60 13.83 11.88
N ARG A 79 1.56 13.29 12.49
CA ARG A 79 1.64 12.41 13.66
C ARG A 79 2.23 11.05 13.28
N SER A 80 2.84 10.35 14.24
CA SER A 80 3.40 9.00 14.00
C SER A 80 2.38 8.01 13.40
N SER A 81 1.09 8.13 13.77
CA SER A 81 0.02 7.32 13.20
C SER A 81 -0.28 7.63 11.72
N GLU A 82 -0.18 8.90 11.32
CA GLU A 82 -0.36 9.34 9.93
C GLU A 82 0.82 8.89 9.08
N LYS A 83 2.06 9.05 9.60
CA LYS A 83 3.27 8.53 8.96
C LYS A 83 3.18 7.02 8.71
N THR A 84 2.69 6.29 9.71
CA THR A 84 2.49 4.84 9.60
C THR A 84 1.48 4.51 8.50
N ALA A 85 0.30 5.14 8.50
CA ALA A 85 -0.71 4.91 7.47
C ALA A 85 -0.18 5.26 6.06
N ALA A 86 0.47 6.41 5.91
CA ALA A 86 1.07 6.86 4.66
C ALA A 86 2.19 5.93 4.18
N TRP A 87 2.97 5.34 5.08
CA TRP A 87 4.01 4.37 4.73
C TRP A 87 3.42 3.15 3.99
N TYR A 88 2.38 2.54 4.57
CA TYR A 88 1.70 1.39 3.96
C TYR A 88 0.94 1.77 2.68
N ILE A 89 0.21 2.88 2.69
CA ILE A 89 -0.54 3.34 1.51
C ILE A 89 0.41 3.63 0.34
N ARG A 90 1.56 4.28 0.58
CA ARG A 90 2.59 4.45 -0.46
C ARG A 90 3.17 3.13 -0.93
N GLY A 91 3.33 2.16 -0.03
CA GLY A 91 3.74 0.81 -0.40
C GLY A 91 2.79 0.17 -1.42
N ILE A 92 1.49 0.28 -1.18
CA ILE A 92 0.47 -0.17 -2.15
C ILE A 92 0.59 0.63 -3.46
N LEU A 93 0.64 1.96 -3.40
CA LEU A 93 0.74 2.78 -4.61
C LEU A 93 1.93 2.39 -5.49
N LEU A 94 3.11 2.15 -4.89
CA LEU A 94 4.31 1.74 -5.61
C LEU A 94 4.13 0.40 -6.34
N LEU A 95 3.45 -0.57 -5.73
CA LEU A 95 3.09 -1.82 -6.39
C LEU A 95 2.18 -1.59 -7.61
N LEU A 96 1.31 -0.59 -7.58
CA LEU A 96 0.40 -0.34 -8.71
C LEU A 96 1.09 0.37 -9.90
N VAL A 97 2.28 0.95 -9.70
CA VAL A 97 3.10 1.58 -10.75
C VAL A 97 3.99 0.57 -11.46
N ALA A 98 4.54 -0.38 -10.71
CA ALA A 98 5.20 -1.53 -11.30
C ALA A 98 4.10 -2.34 -11.99
N GLU A 99 4.04 -2.29 -13.32
CA GLU A 99 2.98 -2.92 -14.12
C GLU A 99 2.70 -4.36 -13.62
N LEU A 100 1.50 -4.56 -13.04
CA LEU A 100 0.88 -5.87 -12.90
C LEU A 100 0.58 -6.45 -14.28
#